data_AF-A0AAD0CB90-F1
#
_entry.id   AF-A0AAD0CB90-F1
#
_cell.length_a   1.000
_cell.length_b   1.000
_cell.length_c   1.000
_cell.angle_alpha   90.00
_cell.angle_beta   90.00
_cell.angle_gamma   90.00
#
_symmetry.space_group_name_H-M   'P 1'
#
loop_
_entity.id
_entity.type
_entity.pdbx_description
1 polymer ?
#
loop_
_entity_poly.entity_id
_entity_poly.type
_entity_poly.pdbx_seq_one_letter_code
_entity_poly.pdbx_strand_id
1 'polypeptide(L)' 'MHQLTIYQPIEPSNKNKFVGQKLPLKLKQIWAIRIRLELFHKKKI' A
#
# COMPACT_ATOMS: atom_id res chain seq x y z
N MET A 1 13.33 41.28 -15.69
CA MET A 1 12.00 40.80 -16.10
C MET A 1 11.99 39.28 -15.94
N HIS A 2 11.54 38.78 -14.79
CA HIS A 2 11.57 37.34 -14.52
C HIS A 2 10.38 36.67 -15.18
N GLN A 3 10.64 35.71 -16.06
CA GLN A 3 9.60 34.93 -16.73
C GLN A 3 8.95 34.02 -15.68
N LEU A 4 7.65 34.20 -15.47
CA LEU A 4 6.83 33.25 -14.70
C LEU A 4 6.74 31.98 -15.55
N THR A 5 7.60 31.00 -15.28
CA THR A 5 7.48 29.68 -15.89
C THR A 5 6.14 29.09 -15.46
N ILE A 6 5.25 28.87 -16.43
CA ILE A 6 3.95 28.25 -16.21
C ILE A 6 4.21 26.88 -15.54
N TYR A 7 3.76 26.71 -14.29
CA TYR A 7 3.81 25.42 -13.61
C TYR A 7 2.89 24.46 -14.36
N GLN A 8 3.48 23.59 -15.17
CA GLN A 8 2.80 22.44 -15.76
C GLN A 8 2.78 21.35 -14.68
N PRO A 9 1.64 21.00 -14.08
CA PRO A 9 1.59 19.90 -13.12
C PRO A 9 1.97 18.63 -13.87
N ILE A 10 3.17 18.11 -13.58
CA ILE A 10 3.62 16.81 -14.07
C ILE A 10 2.63 15.78 -13.51
N GLU A 11 1.82 15.18 -14.37
CA GLU A 11 1.01 14.06 -13.94
C GLU A 11 1.96 12.98 -13.40
N PRO A 12 1.68 12.41 -12.22
CA PRO A 12 2.53 11.37 -11.67
C PRO A 12 2.68 10.25 -12.70
N SER A 13 3.91 9.88 -13.04
CA SER A 13 4.28 8.87 -14.07
C SER A 13 3.61 7.49 -13.89
N ASN A 14 2.91 7.30 -12.79
CA ASN A 14 2.31 6.11 -12.24
C ASN A 14 0.82 6.29 -11.89
N LYS A 15 0.18 7.40 -12.29
CA LYS A 15 -1.29 7.50 -12.26
C LYS A 15 -1.86 6.39 -13.14
N ASN A 16 -2.73 5.57 -12.55
CA ASN A 16 -3.39 4.41 -13.17
C ASN A 16 -2.48 3.22 -13.50
N LYS A 17 -1.21 3.22 -13.11
CA LYS A 17 -0.33 2.05 -13.25
C LYS A 17 -0.30 1.30 -11.91
N PHE A 18 -0.71 0.04 -11.90
CA PHE A 18 -0.53 -0.87 -10.76
C PHE A 18 0.95 -1.21 -10.57
N VAL A 19 1.77 -0.24 -10.19
CA VAL A 19 3.17 -0.46 -9.84
C VAL A 19 3.20 -1.12 -8.46
N GLY A 20 3.67 -2.36 -8.39
CA GLY A 20 3.81 -3.09 -7.12
C GLY A 20 2.55 -3.82 -6.65
N GLN A 21 1.67 -4.27 -7.55
CA GLN A 21 0.53 -5.11 -7.18
C GLN A 21 1.04 -6.42 -6.54
N LYS A 22 0.94 -6.50 -5.20
CA LYS A 22 1.21 -7.72 -4.47
C LYS A 22 0.16 -8.75 -4.87
N LEU A 23 0.58 -9.99 -5.07
CA LEU A 23 -0.35 -11.08 -5.32
C LEU A 23 -1.36 -11.16 -4.15
N PRO A 24 -2.62 -11.54 -4.43
CA PRO A 24 -3.56 -11.84 -3.38
C PRO A 24 -2.98 -12.90 -2.45
N LEU A 25 -3.25 -12.75 -1.14
CA LEU A 25 -2.79 -13.70 -0.14
C LEU A 25 -3.44 -15.06 -0.38
N LYS A 26 -2.65 -16.13 -0.26
CA LYS A 26 -3.19 -17.50 -0.21
C LYS A 26 -4.01 -17.66 1.07
N LEU A 27 -5.03 -18.51 1.04
CA LEU A 27 -5.87 -18.81 2.22
C LEU A 27 -5.05 -19.20 3.46
N LYS A 28 -3.95 -19.95 3.27
CA LYS A 28 -3.02 -20.32 4.35
C LYS A 28 -2.37 -19.10 5.02
N GLN A 29 -2.05 -18.07 4.25
CA GLN A 29 -1.44 -16.83 4.76
C GLN A 29 -2.46 -16.01 5.55
N ILE A 30 -3.70 -15.91 5.04
CA ILE A 30 -4.81 -15.25 5.73
C ILE A 30 -5.08 -15.93 7.09
N TRP A 31 -5.17 -17.26 7.09
CA TRP A 31 -5.37 -18.03 8.31
C TRP A 31 -4.23 -17.84 9.31
N ALA A 32 -2.97 -17.86 8.86
CA ALA A 32 -1.82 -17.62 9.71
C ALA A 32 -1.84 -16.21 10.34
N ILE A 33 -2.23 -15.18 9.58
CA ILE A 33 -2.39 -13.82 10.10
C ILE A 33 -3.47 -13.79 11.18
N ARG A 34 -4.64 -14.40 10.93
CA ARG A 34 -5.74 -14.46 11.91
C ARG A 34 -5.29 -15.05 13.24
N ILE A 35 -4.63 -16.20 13.22
CA ILE A 35 -4.17 -16.88 14.44
C ILE A 35 -3.15 -16.02 15.20
N ARG A 36 -2.19 -15.39 14.50
CA ARG A 36 -1.20 -14.52 15.15
C ARG A 36 -1.84 -13.30 15.81
N LEU A 37 -2.82 -12.70 15.16
CA LEU A 37 -3.59 -11.60 15.74
C LEU A 37 -4.37 -12.07 16.96
N GLU A 38 -5.06 -13.21 16.89
CA GLU A 38 -5.78 -13.77 18.03
C GLU A 38 -4.85 -14.01 19.23
N LEU A 39 -3.67 -14.59 19.00
CA LEU A 39 -2.67 -14.81 20.04
C LEU A 39 -2.10 -13.51 20.62
N PHE A 40 -1.83 -12.51 19.78
CA PHE A 40 -1.37 -11.20 20.22
C PHE A 40 -2.40 -10.53 21.14
N HIS A 41 -3.69 -10.58 20.77
CA HIS A 41 -4.77 -10.01 21.56
C HIS A 41 -5.05 -10.80 22.84
N LYS A 42 -4.97 -12.14 22.83
CA LYS A 42 -5.13 -12.97 24.03
C LYS A 42 -4.01 -12.79 25.06
N LYS A 43 -2.83 -12.33 24.63
CA LYS A 43 -1.67 -12.08 25.52
C LYS A 43 -1.76 -10.77 26.32
N LYS A 44 -2.83 -9.98 26.19
CA LYS A 44 -3.13 -8.88 27.12
C LYS A 44 -3.59 -9.47 28.46
N ILE A 45 -2.62 -9.83 29.31
CA ILE A 45 -2.74 -9.96 30.77
C ILE A 45 -1.99 -8.79 31.37
#